data_AF-A0A353TWZ7-F1
#
_entry.id   AF-A0A353TWZ7-F1
#
_cell.length_a   1.000
_cell.length_b   1.000
_cell.length_c   1.000
_cell.angle_alpha   90.00
_cell.angle_beta   90.00
_cell.angle_gamma   90.00
#
_symmetry.space_group_name_H-M   'P 1'
#
loop_
_entity.id
_entity.type
_entity.pdbx_description
1 polymer ?
#
loop_
_entity_poly.entity_id
_entity_poly.type
_entity_poly.pdbx_seq_one_letter_code
_entity_poly.pdbx_strand_id
1 'polypeptide(L)'
;MGKVMNYEDLHYFGLKVVYKDLVDNGFEVLNVRKELDVNPQILARKAETLYFIVVRTATFPDMGLLTPEVAANVSRHAMKHKAVCRFASVGVANAKGDNDEMMSKPEIDGEYYINYKGLMPFPQ
;
A
#
# COMPACT_ATOMS: atom_id res chain seq x y z
N MET A 1 -17.77 20.07 4.28
CA MET A 1 -16.53 19.53 3.71
C MET A 1 -15.72 18.94 4.84
N GLY A 2 -15.31 17.69 4.71
CA GLY A 2 -14.33 17.07 5.61
C GLY A 2 -12.92 17.59 5.33
N LYS A 3 -11.97 17.21 6.19
CA LYS A 3 -10.55 17.53 5.98
C LYS A 3 -9.99 16.61 4.90
N VAL A 4 -9.46 17.17 3.81
CA VAL A 4 -8.78 16.38 2.76
C VAL A 4 -7.54 15.68 3.35
N MET A 5 -7.34 14.41 2.99
CA MET A 5 -6.17 13.63 3.38
C MET A 5 -4.91 14.29 2.84
N ASN A 6 -3.91 14.47 3.70
CA ASN A 6 -2.57 14.77 3.24
C ASN A 6 -1.85 13.49 2.80
N TYR A 7 -0.59 13.62 2.39
CA TYR A 7 0.21 12.48 1.92
C TYR A 7 0.43 11.40 3.00
N GLU A 8 0.59 11.78 4.27
CA GLU A 8 0.77 10.85 5.39
C GLU A 8 -0.53 10.10 5.71
N ASP A 9 -1.65 10.81 5.73
CA ASP A 9 -2.99 10.26 5.93
C ASP A 9 -3.28 9.21 4.85
N LEU A 10 -3.00 9.55 3.58
CA LEU A 10 -3.20 8.68 2.43
C LEU A 10 -2.29 7.44 2.49
N HIS A 11 -1.01 7.62 2.83
CA HIS A 11 -0.09 6.50 3.00
C HIS A 11 -0.56 5.54 4.09
N TYR A 12 -0.93 6.07 5.25
CA TYR A 12 -1.41 5.27 6.36
C TYR A 12 -2.72 4.55 6.03
N PHE A 13 -3.61 5.22 5.30
CA PHE A 13 -4.84 4.60 4.80
C PHE A 13 -4.55 3.40 3.88
N GLY A 14 -3.61 3.54 2.95
CA GLY A 14 -3.16 2.43 2.11
C GLY A 14 -2.61 1.25 2.90
N LEU A 15 -1.82 1.51 3.95
CA LEU A 15 -1.33 0.46 4.85
C LEU A 15 -2.48 -0.30 5.52
N LYS A 16 -3.55 0.39 5.95
CA LYS A 16 -4.73 -0.26 6.54
C LYS A 16 -5.44 -1.17 5.54
N VAL A 17 -5.63 -0.71 4.31
CA VAL A 17 -6.25 -1.50 3.23
C VAL A 17 -5.48 -2.80 3.01
N VAL A 18 -4.15 -2.69 2.86
CA VAL A 18 -3.29 -3.86 2.62
C VAL A 18 -3.20 -4.76 3.85
N TYR A 19 -3.11 -4.19 5.06
CA TYR A 19 -3.11 -4.98 6.29
C TYR A 19 -4.36 -5.85 6.40
N LYS A 20 -5.54 -5.27 6.12
CA LYS A 20 -6.80 -6.02 6.15
C LYS A 20 -6.79 -7.15 5.12
N ASP A 21 -6.39 -6.87 3.88
CA ASP A 21 -6.27 -7.90 2.83
C ASP A 21 -5.34 -9.05 3.24
N LEU A 22 -4.19 -8.74 3.86
CA LEU A 22 -3.27 -9.76 4.36
C LEU A 22 -3.93 -10.67 5.40
N VAL A 23 -4.62 -10.09 6.38
CA VAL A 23 -5.32 -10.87 7.43
C VAL A 23 -6.43 -11.72 6.82
N ASP A 24 -7.25 -11.13 5.94
CA ASP A 24 -8.36 -11.83 5.25
C ASP A 24 -7.83 -13.00 4.38
N ASN A 25 -6.61 -12.88 3.85
CA ASN A 25 -5.91 -13.92 3.08
C ASN A 25 -5.04 -14.86 3.93
N GLY A 26 -5.14 -14.82 5.26
CA GLY A 26 -4.46 -15.74 6.17
C GLY A 26 -2.95 -15.51 6.34
N PHE A 27 -2.48 -14.28 6.15
CA PHE A 27 -1.12 -13.91 6.52
C PHE A 27 -1.04 -13.56 8.02
N GLU A 28 0.04 -13.95 8.66
CA GLU A 28 0.46 -13.44 9.97
C GLU A 28 1.27 -12.15 9.74
N VAL A 29 0.72 -10.99 10.10
CA VAL A 29 1.46 -9.71 10.00
C VAL A 29 2.40 -9.56 11.19
N LEU A 30 3.71 -9.55 10.92
CA LEU A 30 4.77 -9.50 11.93
C LEU A 30 5.12 -8.07 12.32
N ASN A 31 5.09 -7.15 11.36
CA ASN A 31 5.41 -5.75 11.60
C ASN A 31 4.78 -4.84 10.54
N VAL A 32 4.44 -3.61 10.95
CA VAL A 32 4.04 -2.51 10.07
C VAL A 32 4.84 -1.26 10.45
N ARG A 33 5.55 -0.70 9.47
CA ARG A 33 6.24 0.59 9.53
C ARG A 33 5.40 1.62 8.78
N LYS A 34 5.14 2.76 9.43
CA LYS A 34 4.29 3.84 8.88
C LYS A 34 5.10 4.97 8.25
N GLU A 35 6.41 4.93 8.46
CA GLU A 35 7.36 5.91 7.97
C GLU A 35 7.50 5.77 6.44
N LEU A 36 7.29 6.87 5.72
CA LEU A 36 7.22 6.92 4.26
C LEU A 36 8.50 6.45 3.56
N ASP A 37 9.64 6.77 4.17
CA ASP A 37 10.99 6.48 3.70
C ASP A 37 11.45 5.06 4.07
N VAL A 38 10.73 4.35 4.93
CA VAL A 38 11.08 3.00 5.38
C VAL A 38 10.45 1.95 4.47
N ASN A 39 11.29 1.05 3.95
CA ASN A 39 10.87 -0.04 3.08
C ASN A 39 11.57 -1.36 3.47
N PRO A 40 10.88 -2.51 3.43
CA PRO A 40 9.43 -2.67 3.19
C PRO A 40 8.59 -2.11 4.35
N GLN A 41 7.36 -1.68 4.06
CA GLN A 41 6.44 -1.19 5.11
C GLN A 41 5.86 -2.34 5.93
N ILE A 42 5.56 -3.48 5.30
CA ILE A 42 4.92 -4.60 5.98
C ILE A 42 5.79 -5.84 5.88
N LEU A 43 6.02 -6.48 7.03
CA LEU A 43 6.58 -7.82 7.13
C LEU A 43 5.46 -8.77 7.51
N ALA A 44 5.27 -9.84 6.73
CA ALA A 44 4.24 -10.83 6.99
C ALA A 44 4.75 -12.25 6.73
N ARG A 45 4.12 -13.26 7.33
CA ARG A 45 4.41 -14.67 7.10
C ARG A 45 3.17 -15.39 6.61
N LYS A 46 3.33 -16.30 5.66
CA LYS A 46 2.28 -17.24 5.23
C LYS A 46 2.92 -18.56 4.84
N ALA A 47 2.46 -19.67 5.45
CA ALA A 47 2.99 -21.02 5.21
C ALA A 47 4.53 -21.07 5.21
N GLU A 48 5.15 -20.66 6.33
CA GLU A 48 6.61 -20.56 6.54
C GLU A 48 7.37 -19.57 5.64
N THR A 49 6.70 -18.93 4.67
CA THR A 49 7.33 -17.96 3.77
C THR A 49 7.25 -16.56 4.38
N LEU A 50 8.39 -15.89 4.50
CA LEU A 50 8.49 -14.48 4.89
C LEU A 50 8.24 -13.58 3.69
N TYR A 51 7.41 -12.56 3.84
CA TYR A 51 7.04 -11.61 2.80
C TYR A 51 7.48 -10.21 3.20
N PHE A 52 8.14 -9.53 2.26
CA PHE A 52 8.50 -8.13 2.33
C PHE A 52 7.57 -7.37 1.40
N ILE A 53 6.68 -6.57 1.97
CA ILE A 53 5.60 -5.93 1.22
C ILE A 53 5.83 -4.42 1.19
N VAL A 54 5.92 -3.88 -0.02
CA VAL A 54 5.98 -2.44 -0.28
C VAL A 54 4.59 -1.95 -0.64
N VAL A 55 4.13 -0.88 0.02
CA VAL A 55 2.81 -0.29 -0.22
C VAL A 55 2.97 1.10 -0.79
N ARG A 56 2.28 1.39 -1.89
CA ARG A 56 2.21 2.73 -2.48
C ARG A 56 0.76 3.10 -2.70
N THR A 57 0.44 4.33 -2.35
CA THR A 57 -0.93 4.84 -2.38
C THR A 57 -0.97 6.17 -3.11
N ALA A 58 -1.96 6.32 -3.98
CA ALA A 58 -2.22 7.56 -4.71
C ALA A 58 -3.71 7.84 -4.74
N THR A 59 -4.07 9.08 -5.05
CA THR A 59 -5.44 9.50 -5.27
C THR A 59 -5.83 9.34 -6.73
N PHE A 60 -7.11 9.14 -7.01
CA PHE A 60 -7.63 9.13 -8.37
C PHE A 60 -7.15 10.35 -9.20
N PRO A 61 -6.83 10.18 -10.50
CA PRO A 61 -6.87 8.93 -11.27
C PRO A 61 -5.60 8.08 -11.12
N ASP A 62 -4.62 8.55 -10.35
CA ASP A 62 -3.32 7.94 -10.22
C ASP A 62 -3.34 6.68 -9.33
N MET A 63 -2.31 5.87 -9.51
CA MET A 63 -2.06 4.66 -8.73
C MET A 63 -0.69 4.75 -8.09
N GLY A 64 -0.52 4.13 -6.92
CA GLY A 64 0.78 4.07 -6.27
C GLY A 64 1.80 3.35 -7.15
N LEU A 65 2.98 3.95 -7.36
CA LEU A 65 4.03 3.41 -8.23
C LEU A 65 5.23 2.93 -7.41
N LEU A 66 5.76 1.76 -7.77
CA LEU A 66 7.00 1.23 -7.23
C LEU A 66 8.17 1.71 -8.11
N THR A 67 9.10 2.46 -7.54
CA THR A 67 10.30 2.88 -8.28
C THR A 67 11.32 1.73 -8.39
N PRO A 68 12.10 1.65 -9.48
CA PRO A 68 13.14 0.64 -9.64
C PRO A 68 14.16 0.64 -8.50
N GLU A 69 14.50 1.81 -7.97
CA GLU A 69 15.43 1.96 -6.84
C GLU A 69 14.91 1.28 -5.57
N VAL A 70 13.65 1.55 -5.19
CA VAL A 70 13.02 0.92 -4.02
C VAL A 70 12.92 -0.59 -4.23
N ALA A 71 12.50 -1.01 -5.43
CA ALA A 71 12.41 -2.43 -5.78
C ALA A 71 13.78 -3.13 -5.61
N ALA A 72 14.85 -2.56 -6.16
CA ALA A 72 16.19 -3.10 -6.06
C ALA A 72 16.69 -3.16 -4.60
N ASN A 73 16.46 -2.10 -3.82
CA ASN A 73 16.88 -2.01 -2.42
C ASN A 73 16.17 -3.05 -1.55
N VAL A 74 14.84 -3.16 -1.67
CA VAL A 74 14.06 -4.14 -0.92
C VAL A 74 14.37 -5.56 -1.36
N SER A 75 14.58 -5.83 -2.66
CA SER A 75 15.00 -7.14 -3.15
C SER A 75 16.34 -7.58 -2.57
N ARG A 76 17.35 -6.68 -2.50
CA ARG A 76 18.63 -7.01 -1.84
C ARG A 76 18.45 -7.33 -0.36
N HIS A 77 17.56 -6.61 0.33
CA HIS A 77 17.24 -6.88 1.72
C HIS A 77 16.54 -8.24 1.87
N ALA A 78 15.49 -8.50 1.08
CA ALA A 78 14.72 -9.74 1.11
C ALA A 78 15.58 -10.98 0.82
N MET A 79 16.51 -10.91 -0.13
CA MET A 79 17.44 -12.01 -0.42
C MET A 79 18.25 -12.45 0.81
N LYS A 80 18.73 -11.50 1.62
CA LYS A 80 19.48 -11.82 2.86
C LYS A 80 18.62 -12.55 3.89
N HIS A 81 17.31 -12.30 3.89
CA HIS A 81 16.35 -12.89 4.83
C HIS A 81 15.53 -14.04 4.21
N LYS A 82 15.85 -14.48 2.99
CA LYS A 82 15.08 -15.49 2.23
C LYS A 82 13.59 -15.14 2.14
N ALA A 83 13.28 -13.86 2.00
CA ALA A 83 11.91 -13.35 1.91
C ALA A 83 11.46 -13.15 0.45
N VAL A 84 10.15 -13.23 0.22
CA VAL A 84 9.50 -12.93 -1.05
C VAL A 84 9.06 -11.47 -1.10
N CYS A 85 9.50 -10.74 -2.12
CA CYS A 85 9.05 -9.38 -2.35
C CYS A 85 7.64 -9.34 -2.96
N ARG A 86 6.77 -8.50 -2.40
CA ARG A 86 5.44 -8.20 -2.92
C ARG A 86 5.17 -6.71 -2.89
N PHE A 87 4.36 -6.25 -3.82
CA PHE A 87 4.01 -4.85 -3.99
C PHE A 87 2.49 -4.69 -3.96
N ALA A 88 2.00 -3.67 -3.27
CA ALA A 88 0.60 -3.27 -3.27
C ALA A 88 0.49 -1.83 -3.79
N SER A 89 -0.23 -1.69 -4.91
CA SER A 89 -0.60 -0.39 -5.49
C SER A 89 -2.06 -0.11 -5.13
N VAL A 90 -2.29 0.95 -4.37
CA VAL A 90 -3.63 1.33 -3.87
C VAL A 90 -3.99 2.68 -4.47
N GLY A 91 -5.11 2.73 -5.19
CA GLY A 91 -5.76 3.97 -5.61
C GLY A 91 -6.94 4.30 -4.69
N VAL A 92 -7.07 5.56 -4.30
CA VAL A 92 -8.15 6.04 -3.41
C VAL A 92 -8.90 7.17 -4.10
N ALA A 93 -10.21 7.03 -4.23
CA ALA A 93 -11.08 8.10 -4.74
C ALA A 93 -12.11 8.51 -3.68
N ASN A 94 -12.41 9.80 -3.60
CA ASN A 94 -13.56 10.28 -2.81
C ASN A 94 -14.86 9.79 -3.44
N ALA A 95 -15.63 8.97 -2.72
CA ALA A 95 -16.86 8.38 -3.25
C ALA A 95 -17.99 9.41 -3.46
N LYS A 96 -17.89 10.59 -2.84
CA LYS A 96 -18.85 11.69 -2.99
C LYS A 96 -18.50 12.64 -4.15
N GLY A 97 -17.39 12.40 -4.84
CA GLY A 97 -17.02 13.19 -6.01
C GLY A 97 -17.85 12.82 -7.23
N ASP A 98 -18.39 13.83 -7.91
CA ASP A 98 -19.13 13.70 -9.17
C ASP A 98 -18.27 14.06 -10.40
N ASN A 99 -17.03 14.46 -10.18
CA ASN A 99 -16.02 14.80 -11.18
C ASN A 99 -14.62 14.41 -10.71
N ASP A 100 -13.67 14.38 -11.65
CA ASP A 100 -12.28 13.96 -11.41
C ASP A 100 -11.59 14.77 -10.30
N GLU A 101 -11.81 16.09 -10.25
CA GLU A 101 -11.21 16.96 -9.24
C GLU A 101 -11.68 16.58 -7.83
N MET A 102 -12.98 16.34 -7.64
CA MET A 102 -13.53 15.93 -6.35
C MET A 102 -13.10 14.51 -5.99
N MET A 103 -13.11 13.59 -6.97
CA MET A 103 -12.66 12.21 -6.77
C MET A 103 -11.19 12.15 -6.33
N SER A 104 -10.34 13.06 -6.80
CA SER A 104 -8.93 13.17 -6.42
C SER A 104 -8.68 13.65 -4.98
N LYS A 105 -9.72 14.08 -4.24
CA LYS A 105 -9.61 14.68 -2.90
C LYS A 105 -10.32 13.84 -1.84
N PRO A 106 -9.79 12.66 -1.47
CA PRO A 106 -10.36 11.87 -0.37
C PRO A 106 -10.30 12.65 0.94
N GLU A 107 -11.39 12.67 1.68
CA GLU A 107 -11.49 13.32 3.00
C GLU A 107 -11.26 12.31 4.12
N ILE A 108 -10.68 12.71 5.25
CA ILE A 108 -10.56 11.88 6.46
C ILE A 108 -11.96 11.45 6.92
N ASP A 109 -12.11 10.18 7.31
CA ASP A 109 -13.36 9.54 7.74
C ASP A 109 -14.52 9.66 6.70
N GLY A 110 -14.16 9.84 5.44
CA GLY A 110 -15.07 9.86 4.29
C GLY A 110 -15.43 8.47 3.79
N GLU A 111 -16.18 8.46 2.68
CA GLU A 111 -16.47 7.25 1.92
C GLU A 111 -15.53 7.20 0.71
N TYR A 112 -15.00 6.02 0.40
CA TYR A 112 -13.97 5.86 -0.63
C TYR A 112 -14.29 4.75 -1.61
N TYR A 113 -13.96 4.97 -2.88
CA TYR A 113 -13.72 3.87 -3.81
C TYR A 113 -12.25 3.48 -3.77
N ILE A 114 -11.99 2.19 -3.58
CA ILE A 114 -10.64 1.64 -3.49
C ILE A 114 -10.33 0.84 -4.73
N ASN A 115 -9.31 1.28 -5.46
CA ASN A 115 -8.72 0.52 -6.55
C ASN A 115 -7.51 -0.24 -6.00
N TYR A 116 -7.71 -1.50 -5.65
CA TYR A 116 -6.65 -2.39 -5.18
C TYR A 116 -6.87 -3.80 -5.74
N LYS A 117 -5.86 -4.34 -6.43
CA LYS A 117 -5.94 -5.63 -7.14
C LYS A 117 -5.20 -6.77 -6.42
N GLY A 118 -4.92 -6.61 -5.14
CA GLY A 118 -4.12 -7.55 -4.36
C GLY A 118 -2.61 -7.36 -4.52
N LEU A 119 -1.84 -8.27 -3.92
CA LEU A 119 -0.38 -8.25 -3.96
C LEU A 119 0.16 -8.67 -5.34
N MET A 120 1.04 -7.85 -5.89
CA MET A 120 1.76 -8.12 -7.14
C MET A 120 3.21 -8.53 -6.86
N PRO A 121 3.85 -9.32 -7.75
CA PRO A 121 5.30 -9.46 -7.73
C PRO A 121 5.97 -8.11 -8.01
N PHE A 122 7.24 -7.97 -7.64
CA PHE A 122 8.02 -6.83 -8.10
C PHE A 122 8.17 -6.89 -9.63
N PRO A 123 8.17 -5.74 -10.32
CA PRO A 123 8.51 -5.70 -11.73
C PRO A 123 9.89 -6.33 -11.94
N GLN A 124 10.01 -7.14 -13.00
CA GLN A 124 11.30 -7.70 -13.44
C GLN A 124 12.06 -6.67 -14.28
#